data_AF-I1XGN5-F1
#
_entry.id   AF-I1XGN5-F1
#
_cell.length_a   1.000
_cell.length_b   1.000
_cell.length_c   1.000
_cell.angle_alpha   90.00
_cell.angle_beta   90.00
_cell.angle_gamma   90.00
#
_symmetry.space_group_name_H-M   'P 1'
#
loop_
_entity.id
_entity.type
_entity.pdbx_description
1 polymer ?
#
loop_
_entity_poly.entity_id
_entity_poly.type
_entity_poly.pdbx_seq_one_letter_code
_entity_poly.pdbx_strand_id
1 'polypeptide(L)'
;MLLPFVFIIDFTAIERLALIGVIVAVMAVEALNSAIECTLDRFSTELHPLTGRAKDYGSLAVLLTLLIAVATWLVLLWPKFT
;
A
#
# COMPACT_ATOMS: atom_id res chain seq x y z
N MET A 1 9.97 7.94 -1.44
CA MET A 1 9.74 7.38 -0.09
C MET A 1 10.02 8.46 0.96
N LEU A 2 9.07 8.71 1.86
CA LEU A 2 9.20 9.71 2.94
C LEU A 2 9.82 9.15 4.24
N LEU A 3 10.25 7.88 4.22
CA LEU A 3 10.83 7.15 5.36
C LEU A 3 11.90 7.91 6.17
N PRO A 4 12.83 8.67 5.54
CA PRO A 4 13.83 9.44 6.29
C PRO A 4 13.21 10.50 7.21
N PHE A 5 12.08 11.10 6.83
CA PHE A 5 11.43 12.16 7.60
C PHE A 5 10.80 11.67 8.92
N VAL A 6 10.48 10.37 9.01
CA VAL A 6 9.95 9.75 10.24
C VAL A 6 10.96 9.83 11.40
N PHE A 7 12.26 9.84 11.08
CA PHE A 7 13.33 9.87 12.08
C PHE A 7 13.80 11.29 12.43
N ILE A 8 13.44 12.27 11.61
CA ILE A 8 13.85 13.67 11.76
C ILE A 8 12.80 14.48 12.53
N ILE A 9 11.51 14.17 12.33
CA ILE A 9 10.39 14.86 12.97
C ILE A 9 10.04 14.17 14.30
N ASP A 10 9.69 14.97 15.31
CA ASP A 10 9.26 14.49 16.63
C ASP A 10 7.87 13.83 16.57
N PHE A 11 7.87 12.52 16.41
CA PHE A 11 6.70 11.65 16.47
C PHE A 11 6.72 10.81 17.76
N THR A 12 5.54 10.56 18.33
CA THR A 12 5.42 9.56 19.40
C THR A 12 5.75 8.16 18.86
N ALA A 13 6.05 7.22 19.76
CA ALA A 13 6.35 5.84 19.36
C ALA A 13 5.20 5.20 18.54
N ILE A 14 3.94 5.49 18.89
CA ILE A 14 2.75 4.98 18.20
C ILE A 14 2.60 5.63 16.82
N GLU A 15 2.79 6.95 16.70
CA GLU A 15 2.77 7.67 15.42
C GLU A 15 3.83 7.13 14.45
N ARG A 16 5.07 6.94 14.96
CA ARG A 16 6.17 6.37 14.20
C ARG A 16 5.88 4.94 13.74
N LEU A 17 5.33 4.10 14.61
CA LEU A 17 4.91 2.75 14.27
C LEU A 17 3.82 2.75 13.19
N ALA A 18 2.83 3.64 13.28
CA ALA A 18 1.77 3.78 12.29
C ALA A 18 2.33 4.18 10.91
N LEU A 19 3.22 5.18 10.85
CA LEU A 19 3.85 5.64 9.61
C LEU A 19 4.70 4.55 8.93
N ILE A 20 5.44 3.76 9.70
CA ILE A 20 6.18 2.60 9.19
C ILE A 20 5.20 1.49 8.77
N GLY A 21 4.19 1.23 9.59
CA GLY A 21 3.20 0.18 9.39
C GLY A 21 2.43 0.34 8.08
N VAL A 22 2.01 1.56 7.73
CA VAL A 22 1.30 1.79 6.45
C VAL A 22 2.20 1.56 5.23
N ILE A 23 3.51 1.82 5.33
CA ILE A 23 4.45 1.52 4.25
C ILE A 23 4.61 0.00 4.10
N VAL A 24 4.76 -0.72 5.22
CA VAL A 24 4.82 -2.19 5.22
C VAL A 24 3.54 -2.80 4.66
N ALA A 25 2.38 -2.23 5.00
CA ALA A 25 1.09 -2.66 4.48
C ALA A 25 1.00 -2.49 2.95
N VAL A 26 1.43 -1.35 2.39
CA VAL A 26 1.49 -1.15 0.94
C VAL A 26 2.34 -2.22 0.27
N MET A 27 3.56 -2.45 0.78
CA MET A 27 4.46 -3.48 0.23
C MET A 27 3.86 -4.89 0.31
N ALA A 28 3.18 -5.21 1.42
CA ALA A 28 2.53 -6.50 1.60
C ALA A 28 1.39 -6.70 0.59
N VAL A 29 0.54 -5.70 0.40
CA VAL A 29 -0.58 -5.76 -0.54
C VAL A 29 -0.10 -5.81 -1.99
N GLU A 30 0.98 -5.10 -2.33
CA GLU A 30 1.58 -5.14 -3.66
C GLU A 30 2.21 -6.50 -3.96
N ALA A 31 2.91 -7.11 -2.99
CA ALA A 31 3.43 -8.47 -3.11
C ALA A 31 2.30 -9.50 -3.30
N LEU A 32 1.18 -9.35 -2.59
CA LEU A 32 -0.01 -10.18 -2.77
C LEU A 32 -0.63 -9.99 -4.15
N ASN A 33 -0.73 -8.75 -4.65
CA ASN A 33 -1.21 -8.47 -6.01
C ASN A 33 -0.34 -9.17 -7.06
N SER A 34 0.99 -9.05 -6.96
CA SER A 34 1.91 -9.73 -7.88
C SER A 34 1.84 -11.25 -7.78
N ALA A 35 1.63 -11.82 -6.59
CA ALA A 35 1.42 -13.26 -6.42
C ALA A 35 0.14 -13.75 -7.11
N ILE A 36 -0.95 -12.97 -7.02
CA ILE A 36 -2.21 -13.24 -7.72
C ILE A 36 -2.00 -13.16 -9.23
N GLU A 37 -1.38 -12.10 -9.74
CA GLU A 37 -1.07 -11.93 -11.16
C GLU A 37 -0.24 -13.09 -11.71
N CYS A 38 0.84 -13.47 -11.02
CA CYS A 38 1.68 -14.60 -11.41
C CYS A 38 0.90 -15.92 -11.43
N THR A 39 0.00 -16.12 -10.47
CA THR A 39 -0.87 -17.30 -10.44
C THR A 39 -1.83 -17.31 -11.62
N LEU A 40 -2.48 -16.18 -11.91
CA LEU A 40 -3.42 -16.03 -13.01
C LEU A 40 -2.74 -16.22 -14.37
N ASP A 41 -1.55 -15.66 -14.56
CA ASP A 41 -0.77 -15.77 -15.81
C ASP A 41 -0.33 -17.22 -16.08
N ARG A 42 -0.12 -18.03 -15.04
CA ARG A 42 0.16 -19.46 -15.19
C ARG A 42 -1.02 -20.27 -15.74
N PHE A 43 -2.26 -19.89 -15.40
CA PHE A 43 -3.46 -20.65 -15.76
C PHE A 43 -4.17 -20.10 -17.01
N SER A 44 -3.94 -18.85 -17.40
CA SER A 44 -4.68 -18.17 -18.47
C SER A 44 -3.95 -18.29 -19.81
N THR A 45 -4.15 -19.39 -20.56
CA THR A 45 -3.71 -19.48 -21.97
C THR A 45 -4.64 -18.71 -22.93
N GLU A 46 -5.85 -18.36 -22.49
CA GLU A 46 -6.77 -17.44 -23.17
C GLU A 46 -7.25 -16.36 -22.18
N LEU A 47 -7.52 -15.14 -22.67
CA LEU A 47 -8.02 -14.01 -21.86
C LEU A 47 -9.44 -14.29 -21.38
N HIS A 48 -9.58 -14.92 -20.20
CA HIS A 48 -10.90 -15.13 -19.59
C HIS A 48 -11.38 -13.85 -18.90
N PRO A 49 -12.65 -13.43 -19.05
CA PRO A 49 -13.17 -12.19 -18.45
C PRO A 49 -13.08 -12.16 -16.91
N LEU A 50 -13.03 -13.33 -16.26
CA LEU A 50 -12.81 -13.43 -14.81
C LEU A 50 -11.36 -13.12 -14.40
N THR A 51 -10.37 -13.47 -15.25
CA THR A 51 -8.96 -13.16 -15.04
C THR A 51 -8.73 -11.65 -15.03
N GLY A 52 -9.36 -10.92 -15.96
CA GLY A 52 -9.31 -9.46 -15.99
C GLY A 52 -9.83 -8.83 -14.70
N ARG A 53 -11.02 -9.24 -14.25
CA ARG A 53 -11.61 -8.74 -12.99
C ARG A 53 -10.73 -9.02 -11.77
N ALA A 54 -10.09 -10.18 -11.70
CA ALA A 54 -9.20 -10.52 -10.59
C ALA A 54 -7.97 -9.59 -10.53
N LYS A 55 -7.40 -9.23 -11.68
CA LYS A 55 -6.30 -8.24 -11.77
C LYS A 55 -6.76 -6.83 -11.36
N ASP A 56 -7.96 -6.43 -11.79
CA ASP A 56 -8.54 -5.13 -11.42
C ASP A 56 -8.75 -5.02 -9.89
N TYR A 57 -9.27 -6.08 -9.26
CA TYR A 57 -9.46 -6.09 -7.79
C TYR A 57 -8.13 -6.06 -7.03
N GLY A 58 -7.11 -6.77 -7.52
CA GLY A 58 -5.78 -6.72 -6.92
C GLY A 58 -5.16 -5.30 -6.99
N SER A 59 -5.25 -4.66 -8.16
CA SER A 59 -4.80 -3.27 -8.35
C SER A 59 -5.60 -2.27 -7.52
N LEU A 60 -6.92 -2.47 -7.37
CA LEU A 60 -7.77 -1.66 -6.50
C LEU A 60 -7.34 -1.78 -5.03
N ALA A 61 -6.99 -2.98 -4.56
CA ALA A 61 -6.50 -3.18 -3.20
C ALA A 61 -5.20 -2.40 -2.94
N VAL A 62 -4.27 -2.40 -3.90
CA VAL A 62 -3.03 -1.60 -3.83
C VAL A 62 -3.38 -0.11 -3.76
N LEU A 63 -4.27 0.38 -4.62
CA LEU A 63 -4.71 1.78 -4.63
C LEU A 63 -5.33 2.20 -3.29
N LEU A 64 -6.24 1.40 -2.74
CA LEU A 64 -6.86 1.68 -1.44
C LEU A 64 -5.83 1.74 -0.31
N THR A 65 -4.83 0.85 -0.35
CA THR A 65 -3.76 0.83 0.66
C THR A 65 -2.85 2.05 0.54
N LEU A 66 -2.56 2.51 -0.69
CA LEU A 66 -1.85 3.77 -0.94
C LEU A 66 -2.63 4.98 -0.42
N LEU A 67 -3.95 5.03 -0.63
CA LEU A 67 -4.79 6.11 -0.10
C LEU A 67 -4.75 6.17 1.43
N ILE A 68 -4.79 5.01 2.10
CA ILE A 68 -4.65 4.92 3.57
C ILE A 68 -3.26 5.41 4.01
N ALA A 69 -2.21 5.03 3.30
CA ALA A 69 -0.85 5.47 3.61
C ALA A 69 -0.73 7.00 3.50
N VAL A 70 -1.22 7.59 2.40
CA VAL A 70 -1.22 9.05 2.20
C VAL A 70 -2.04 9.75 3.28
N ALA A 71 -3.24 9.26 3.58
CA ALA A 71 -4.11 9.85 4.60
C ALA A 71 -3.45 9.80 5.99
N THR A 72 -2.82 8.69 6.35
CA THR A 72 -2.11 8.53 7.64
C THR A 72 -0.94 9.51 7.74
N TRP A 73 -0.16 9.65 6.67
CA TRP A 73 0.92 10.63 6.61
C TRP A 73 0.39 12.05 6.75
N LEU A 74 -0.65 12.45 6.01
CA LEU A 74 -1.21 13.80 6.10
C LEU A 74 -1.73 14.11 7.51
N VAL A 75 -2.49 13.19 8.11
CA VAL A 75 -3.08 13.39 9.45
C VAL A 75 -2.02 13.54 10.53
N LEU A 76 -0.93 12.77 10.47
CA LEU A 76 0.12 12.82 11.49
C LEU A 76 1.15 13.92 11.24
N LEU A 77 1.40 14.27 9.98
CA LEU A 77 2.39 15.26 9.59
C LEU A 77 1.84 16.70 9.69
N TRP A 78 0.58 16.94 9.31
CA TRP A 78 -0.03 18.28 9.28
C TRP A 78 0.09 19.05 10.61
N PRO A 79 -0.21 18.46 11.77
CA PRO A 79 -0.09 19.16 13.06
C PRO A 79 1.35 19.47 13.47
N LYS A 80 2.36 18.86 12.84
CA LYS A 80 3.78 19.12 13.16
C LYS A 80 4.30 20.40 12.49
N PHE A 81 3.56 20.94 11.53
CA PHE A 81 3.91 22.15 10.77
C PHE A 81 2.96 23.33 11.03
N THR A 82 1.95 23.16 11.89
CA THR A 82 0.96 24.20 12.24
C THR A 82 1.10 24.55 13.72
#